data_AF-A0AAV0QCT3-F1
#
_entry.id   AF-A0AAV0QCT3-F1
#
_cell.length_a   1.000
_cell.length_b   1.000
_cell.length_c   1.000
_cell.angle_alpha   90.00
_cell.angle_beta   90.00
_cell.angle_gamma   90.00
#
_symmetry.space_group_name_H-M   'P 1'
#
loop_
_entity.id
_entity.type
_entity.pdbx_description
1 polymer ?
#
loop_
_entity_poly.entity_id
_entity_poly.type
_entity_poly.pdbx_seq_one_letter_code
_entity_poly.pdbx_strand_id
1 'polypeptide(L)'
;MGGICSRKRDQEVLGDGIASRLSGRYGKSGSSKWLRNSFGHVAVADCQAGGNRPSLMELCIQQICKDIERYKSFSVLPRDISQQIFNELALTHSLNDDSLVAFLDCALQDVHLGDYPGVKDSWMDVISSQGSSLLSLDLSDSEITDAALVCLKDCSNLQEMTLNYCESITEHGLKHIRAGLNSLTSLSFKRSTAITAEGMQAFSTLVNLEKLDLERCSQIHGGLIHLKGLTKLESLNIRCCKCITDLDMKALTGLTNLKELQLSNCNITDFGVSLLRGLEKIVILNLEGCNVTTACLDSLSALVNLAYLNLSRCGLSDEGCDKFSELKKLKVLSLAFNNITDAVLVHLKDLSFTLVTDGGLRRLSGLTSLKSLNLDARQITDTGLAALTSKAFIIYLL
;
A
#
# COMPACT_ATOMS: atom_id res chain seq x y z
N MET A 1 -25.79 -27.13 -51.29
CA MET A 1 -26.07 -28.36 -50.52
C MET A 1 -25.24 -28.27 -49.25
N GLY A 2 -25.71 -28.23 -48.00
CA GLY A 2 -27.03 -28.41 -47.38
C GLY A 2 -26.81 -28.93 -45.95
N GLY A 3 -27.47 -28.33 -44.94
CA GLY A 3 -27.61 -28.80 -43.54
C GLY A 3 -26.43 -28.48 -42.61
N ILE A 4 -26.50 -27.70 -41.53
CA ILE A 4 -27.45 -27.56 -40.40
C ILE A 4 -27.68 -28.87 -39.63
N CYS A 5 -27.14 -28.94 -38.41
CA CYS A 5 -27.74 -29.70 -37.32
C CYS A 5 -27.71 -28.86 -36.03
N SER A 6 -28.92 -28.50 -35.61
CA SER A 6 -29.29 -27.86 -34.35
C SER A 6 -29.57 -28.95 -33.31
N ARG A 7 -29.32 -28.69 -32.03
CA ARG A 7 -30.06 -29.31 -30.93
C ARG A 7 -30.07 -28.41 -29.70
N LYS A 8 -31.18 -27.67 -29.58
CA LYS A 8 -31.74 -27.19 -28.32
C LYS A 8 -32.26 -28.37 -27.48
N ARG A 9 -32.23 -28.23 -26.16
CA ARG A 9 -33.29 -28.73 -25.28
C ARG A 9 -33.38 -27.83 -24.03
N ASP A 10 -34.49 -27.09 -23.96
CA ASP A 10 -35.16 -26.55 -22.76
C ASP A 10 -35.61 -27.77 -21.87
N GLN A 11 -36.04 -27.72 -20.60
CA GLN A 11 -36.52 -26.71 -19.66
C GLN A 11 -36.73 -27.39 -18.26
N GLU A 12 -37.24 -26.61 -17.28
CA GLU A 12 -37.77 -26.94 -15.92
C GLU A 12 -36.78 -26.74 -14.77
N VAL A 13 -36.78 -25.60 -14.05
CA VAL A 13 -37.79 -25.00 -13.14
C VAL A 13 -38.14 -25.88 -11.94
N LEU A 14 -37.49 -25.60 -10.81
CA LEU A 14 -38.04 -25.72 -9.47
C LEU A 14 -37.35 -24.65 -8.61
N GLY A 15 -38.14 -23.67 -8.17
CA GLY A 15 -37.69 -22.64 -7.25
C GLY A 15 -37.74 -23.13 -5.80
N ASP A 16 -36.86 -22.56 -4.98
CA ASP A 16 -37.26 -22.12 -3.65
C ASP A 16 -36.28 -21.05 -3.14
N GLY A 17 -36.82 -20.10 -2.39
CA GLY A 17 -36.19 -18.81 -2.10
C GLY A 17 -35.37 -18.71 -0.81
N ILE A 18 -34.82 -17.50 -0.66
CA ILE A 18 -34.38 -16.82 0.56
C ILE A 18 -33.10 -17.37 1.24
N ALA A 19 -31.97 -16.68 0.99
CA ALA A 19 -31.23 -15.93 2.01
C ALA A 19 -29.94 -15.35 1.43
N SER A 20 -29.85 -14.02 1.37
CA SER A 20 -28.61 -13.31 1.08
C SER A 20 -27.58 -13.60 2.19
N ARG A 21 -26.40 -14.07 1.79
CA ARG A 21 -25.19 -14.00 2.62
C ARG A 21 -24.10 -13.34 1.80
N LEU A 22 -23.95 -12.05 2.06
CA LEU A 22 -22.77 -11.27 1.70
C LEU A 22 -21.55 -11.92 2.38
N SER A 23 -20.70 -12.57 1.60
CA SER A 23 -19.39 -13.04 2.05
C SER A 23 -18.41 -11.87 1.91
N GLY A 24 -18.24 -11.12 3.00
CA GLY A 24 -17.19 -10.13 3.13
C GLY A 24 -15.83 -10.82 3.11
N ARG A 25 -15.08 -10.64 2.00
CA ARG A 25 -13.68 -11.03 1.93
C ARG A 25 -12.82 -9.87 2.42
N TYR A 26 -12.43 -9.94 3.68
CA TYR A 26 -11.36 -9.14 4.26
C TYR A 26 -10.04 -9.41 3.52
N GLY A 27 -9.66 -8.50 2.63
CA GLY A 27 -8.30 -8.43 2.07
C GLY A 27 -7.43 -7.56 2.97
N LYS A 28 -6.76 -8.17 3.95
CA LYS A 28 -5.71 -7.49 4.74
C LYS A 28 -4.53 -7.16 3.83
N SER A 29 -4.48 -5.93 3.32
CA SER A 29 -3.24 -5.36 2.75
C SER A 29 -2.43 -4.77 3.90
N GLY A 30 -1.38 -5.49 4.30
CA GLY A 30 -0.46 -5.06 5.34
C GLY A 30 0.47 -3.97 4.81
N SER A 31 0.20 -2.72 5.17
CA SER A 31 1.21 -1.66 5.21
C SER A 31 1.32 -1.19 6.66
N SER A 32 2.42 -1.56 7.31
CA SER A 32 2.61 -1.34 8.75
C SER A 32 3.61 -0.21 8.98
N LYS A 33 3.19 0.76 9.79
CA LYS A 33 3.91 1.97 10.29
C LYS A 33 3.78 3.09 9.25
N TRP A 34 2.94 4.10 9.41
CA TRP A 34 2.93 5.06 10.51
C TRP A 34 1.53 5.70 10.66
N LEU A 35 0.86 5.47 11.79
CA LEU A 35 -0.17 6.37 12.34
C LEU A 35 0.13 6.52 13.83
N ARG A 36 1.03 7.44 14.16
CA ARG A 36 1.24 7.91 15.52
C ARG A 36 1.75 9.35 15.46
N ASN A 37 0.79 10.28 15.37
CA ASN A 37 0.68 11.46 16.24
C ASN A 37 -0.33 12.44 15.63
N SER A 38 -1.61 12.08 15.72
CA SER A 38 -2.73 13.01 15.91
C SER A 38 -3.69 12.30 16.87
N PHE A 39 -4.31 13.07 17.76
CA PHE A 39 -4.93 12.60 19.00
C PHE A 39 -5.88 11.41 18.86
N GLY A 40 -5.85 10.53 19.87
CA GLY A 40 -6.30 9.14 19.79
C GLY A 40 -7.79 8.94 19.52
N HIS A 41 -8.07 8.01 18.62
CA HIS A 41 -9.37 7.37 18.51
C HIS A 41 -9.29 5.94 19.08
N VAL A 42 -10.21 5.64 19.98
CA VAL A 42 -10.44 4.31 20.54
C VAL A 42 -10.95 3.40 19.41
N ALA A 43 -10.25 2.29 19.20
CA ALA A 43 -10.72 1.21 18.35
C ALA A 43 -11.94 0.55 19.02
N VAL A 44 -12.99 0.31 18.23
CA VAL A 44 -14.12 -0.54 18.64
C VAL A 44 -13.61 -1.98 18.73
N ALA A 45 -13.05 -2.30 19.89
CA ALA A 45 -13.03 -3.66 20.41
C ALA A 45 -14.45 -3.99 20.87
N ASP A 46 -14.86 -5.25 20.70
CA ASP A 46 -16.00 -5.83 21.38
C ASP A 46 -15.86 -5.59 22.89
N CYS A 47 -16.50 -4.53 23.38
CA CYS A 47 -16.50 -4.14 24.78
C CYS A 47 -17.90 -4.37 25.32
N GLN A 48 -18.13 -5.57 25.85
CA GLN A 48 -19.03 -5.69 26.98
C GLN A 48 -18.44 -4.85 28.13
N ALA A 49 -19.24 -3.87 28.57
CA ALA A 49 -19.16 -3.13 29.83
C ALA A 49 -17.92 -2.24 30.08
N GLY A 50 -18.03 -0.97 29.63
CA GLY A 50 -17.17 0.14 30.08
C GLY A 50 -17.73 1.47 29.59
N GLY A 51 -18.70 2.04 30.32
CA GLY A 51 -19.49 3.20 29.89
C GLY A 51 -18.69 4.50 29.78
N ASN A 52 -18.23 4.81 28.57
CA ASN A 52 -17.84 6.19 28.25
C ASN A 52 -19.10 6.91 27.74
N ARG A 53 -19.62 7.87 28.52
CA ARG A 53 -20.74 8.70 28.07
C ARG A 53 -20.21 9.65 27.01
N PRO A 54 -20.89 9.79 25.85
CA PRO A 54 -20.45 10.70 24.81
C PRO A 54 -20.42 12.13 25.35
N SER A 55 -19.44 12.91 24.90
CA SER A 55 -19.36 14.32 25.26
C SER A 55 -20.57 15.09 24.70
N LEU A 56 -20.87 16.26 25.29
CA LEU A 56 -21.93 17.12 24.74
C LEU A 56 -21.65 17.48 23.28
N MET A 57 -20.38 17.69 22.93
CA MET A 57 -19.97 17.97 21.55
C MET A 57 -20.28 16.80 20.62
N GLU A 58 -19.93 15.57 21.01
CA GLU A 58 -20.26 14.35 20.25
C GLU A 58 -21.78 14.21 20.06
N LEU A 59 -22.57 14.45 21.10
CA LEU A 59 -24.03 14.42 21.01
C LEU A 59 -24.58 15.50 20.07
N CYS A 60 -24.02 16.70 20.11
CA CYS A 60 -24.38 17.79 19.20
C CYS A 60 -24.05 17.43 17.75
N ILE A 61 -22.85 16.91 17.48
CA ILE A 61 -22.44 16.48 16.13
C ILE A 61 -23.35 15.36 15.63
N GLN A 62 -23.59 14.33 16.44
CA GLN A 62 -24.52 13.25 16.09
C GLN A 62 -25.92 13.76 15.77
N GLN A 63 -26.40 14.78 16.50
CA GLN A 63 -27.69 15.39 16.20
C GLN A 63 -27.66 16.20 14.90
N ILE A 64 -26.58 16.95 14.65
CA ILE A 64 -26.38 17.68 13.40
C ILE A 64 -26.37 16.70 12.22
N CYS A 65 -25.65 15.58 12.33
CA CYS A 65 -25.57 14.56 11.29
C CYS A 65 -26.95 13.93 10.99
N LYS A 66 -27.77 13.67 12.03
CA LYS A 66 -29.14 13.14 11.85
C LYS A 66 -30.07 14.12 11.15
N ASP A 67 -29.89 15.41 11.39
CA ASP A 67 -30.71 16.49 10.83
C ASP A 67 -29.96 17.27 9.74
N ILE A 68 -29.01 16.63 9.02
CA ILE A 68 -28.09 17.31 8.10
C ILE A 68 -28.81 18.15 7.04
N GLU A 69 -29.96 17.66 6.56
CA GLU A 69 -30.82 18.35 5.58
C GLU A 69 -31.33 19.73 6.04
N ARG A 70 -31.31 20.00 7.35
CA ARG A 70 -31.71 21.30 7.92
C ARG A 70 -30.61 22.35 7.83
N TYR A 71 -29.37 21.95 7.61
CA TYR A 71 -28.20 22.84 7.63
C TYR A 71 -27.74 23.13 6.21
N LYS A 72 -27.74 24.42 5.85
CA LYS A 72 -27.33 24.87 4.50
C LYS A 72 -25.84 25.21 4.40
N SER A 73 -25.18 25.47 5.52
CA SER A 73 -23.77 25.84 5.55
C SER A 73 -23.18 25.68 6.95
N PHE A 74 -21.92 25.24 7.00
CA PHE A 74 -21.08 25.15 8.19
C PHE A 74 -19.90 26.12 8.17
N SER A 75 -19.82 27.04 7.20
CA SER A 75 -18.67 27.95 7.03
C SER A 75 -18.47 28.93 8.20
N VAL A 76 -19.52 29.16 8.98
CA VAL A 76 -19.49 30.00 10.19
C VAL A 76 -18.93 29.24 11.40
N LEU A 77 -18.93 27.91 11.36
CA LEU A 77 -18.40 27.11 12.45
C LEU A 77 -16.86 27.13 12.44
N PRO A 78 -16.22 27.00 13.63
CA PRO A 78 -14.79 26.71 13.69
C PRO A 78 -14.47 25.48 12.85
N ARG A 79 -13.38 25.56 12.06
CA ARG A 79 -12.97 24.48 11.14
C ARG A 79 -12.93 23.10 11.79
N ASP A 80 -12.51 23.01 13.05
CA ASP A 80 -12.35 21.74 13.76
C ASP A 80 -13.72 21.07 13.99
N ILE A 81 -14.78 21.87 14.16
CA ILE A 81 -16.15 21.37 14.29
C ILE A 81 -16.69 20.97 12.92
N SER A 82 -16.51 21.80 11.89
CA SER A 82 -16.91 21.46 10.52
C SER A 82 -16.23 20.17 10.04
N GLN A 83 -14.94 20.00 10.36
CA GLN A 83 -14.18 18.78 10.07
C GLN A 83 -14.75 17.56 10.79
N GLN A 84 -15.13 17.67 12.07
CA GLN A 84 -15.74 16.56 12.79
C GLN A 84 -17.10 16.17 12.22
N ILE A 85 -17.94 17.15 11.86
CA ILE A 85 -19.24 16.87 11.22
C ILE A 85 -19.03 16.19 9.86
N PHE A 86 -18.09 16.68 9.04
CA PHE A 86 -17.74 16.08 7.75
C PHE A 86 -17.30 14.61 7.92
N ASN A 87 -16.37 14.38 8.85
CA ASN A 87 -15.83 13.05 9.11
C ASN A 87 -16.91 12.07 9.56
N GLU A 88 -17.80 12.48 10.48
CA GLU A 88 -18.91 11.64 10.93
C GLU A 88 -19.86 11.30 9.78
N LEU A 89 -20.23 12.26 8.92
CA LEU A 89 -21.09 12.00 7.77
C LEU A 89 -20.44 11.09 6.72
N ALA A 90 -19.12 11.23 6.50
CA ALA A 90 -18.36 10.35 5.64
C ALA A 90 -18.33 8.92 6.22
N LEU A 91 -18.09 8.77 7.52
CA LEU A 91 -18.08 7.49 8.22
C LEU A 91 -19.45 6.80 8.23
N THR A 92 -20.54 7.55 8.35
CA THR A 92 -21.91 7.00 8.35
C THR A 92 -22.51 6.85 6.95
N HIS A 93 -21.74 7.07 5.88
CA HIS A 93 -22.21 7.04 4.50
C HIS A 93 -23.47 7.89 4.26
N SER A 94 -23.49 9.08 4.86
CA SER A 94 -24.66 9.98 4.86
C SER A 94 -24.46 11.25 4.03
N LEU A 95 -23.28 11.49 3.47
CA LEU A 95 -23.03 12.52 2.47
C LEU A 95 -23.71 12.16 1.14
N ASN A 96 -24.32 13.17 0.53
CA ASN A 96 -24.91 13.16 -0.80
C ASN A 96 -24.70 14.54 -1.45
N ASP A 97 -25.13 14.70 -2.70
CA ASP A 97 -24.94 15.95 -3.45
C ASP A 97 -25.45 17.19 -2.70
N ASP A 98 -26.58 17.10 -1.99
CA ASP A 98 -27.21 18.23 -1.29
C ASP A 98 -26.53 18.55 0.05
N SER A 99 -26.24 17.53 0.86
CA SER A 99 -25.61 17.70 2.17
C SER A 99 -24.16 18.14 2.07
N LEU A 100 -23.45 17.74 1.01
CA LEU A 100 -22.06 18.14 0.80
C LEU A 100 -21.91 19.64 0.60
N VAL A 101 -22.89 20.31 -0.03
CA VAL A 101 -22.89 21.76 -0.27
C VAL A 101 -22.77 22.55 1.04
N ALA A 102 -23.22 21.99 2.17
CA ALA A 102 -23.06 22.63 3.47
C ALA A 102 -21.60 22.84 3.88
N PHE A 103 -20.64 22.13 3.25
CA PHE A 103 -19.21 22.22 3.54
C PHE A 103 -18.43 23.18 2.63
N LEU A 104 -19.11 23.95 1.77
CA LEU A 104 -18.46 25.02 1.00
C LEU A 104 -17.70 25.98 1.93
N ASP A 105 -16.45 26.26 1.57
CA ASP A 105 -15.56 27.22 2.27
C ASP A 105 -15.43 26.99 3.78
N CYS A 106 -15.49 25.73 4.23
CA CYS A 106 -15.40 25.37 5.66
C CYS A 106 -13.96 25.24 6.19
N ALA A 107 -12.98 25.46 5.33
CA ALA A 107 -11.56 25.30 5.61
C ALA A 107 -11.19 23.89 6.12
N LEU A 108 -11.78 22.85 5.51
CA LEU A 108 -11.48 21.46 5.81
C LEU A 108 -10.02 21.14 5.45
N GLN A 109 -9.35 20.39 6.33
CA GLN A 109 -7.96 19.96 6.13
C GLN A 109 -7.88 18.58 5.51
N ASP A 110 -8.79 17.70 5.90
CA ASP A 110 -8.77 16.29 5.53
C ASP A 110 -10.09 15.92 4.87
N VAL A 111 -10.04 15.42 3.64
CA VAL A 111 -11.21 14.90 2.94
C VAL A 111 -10.90 13.46 2.55
N HIS A 112 -11.44 12.52 3.33
CA HIS A 112 -11.24 11.10 3.12
C HIS A 112 -12.55 10.44 2.71
N LEU A 113 -12.70 10.22 1.40
CA LEU A 113 -13.87 9.62 0.76
C LEU A 113 -13.46 8.39 -0.07
N GLY A 114 -12.35 7.75 0.26
CA GLY A 114 -11.94 6.48 -0.36
C GLY A 114 -13.01 5.40 -0.16
N ASP A 115 -13.34 4.68 -1.24
CA ASP A 115 -14.42 3.68 -1.28
C ASP A 115 -15.82 4.25 -0.97
N TYR A 116 -15.98 5.59 -0.93
CA TYR A 116 -17.27 6.22 -0.68
C TYR A 116 -18.12 6.21 -1.96
N PRO A 117 -19.37 5.68 -1.93
CA PRO A 117 -20.16 5.55 -3.14
C PRO A 117 -20.65 6.90 -3.68
N GLY A 118 -20.57 7.07 -5.00
CA GLY A 118 -21.16 8.23 -5.70
C GLY A 118 -20.30 9.51 -5.71
N VAL A 119 -19.04 9.43 -5.27
CA VAL A 119 -18.08 10.53 -5.42
C VAL A 119 -17.79 10.74 -6.92
N LYS A 120 -18.04 11.94 -7.40
CA LYS A 120 -17.98 12.34 -8.82
C LYS A 120 -17.50 13.79 -8.96
N ASP A 121 -17.23 14.23 -10.18
CA ASP A 121 -16.66 15.57 -10.42
C ASP A 121 -17.50 16.73 -9.86
N SER A 122 -18.83 16.58 -9.72
CA SER A 122 -19.66 17.64 -9.13
C SER A 122 -19.38 17.90 -7.65
N TRP A 123 -18.70 16.98 -6.95
CA TRP A 123 -18.29 17.18 -5.55
C TRP A 123 -17.04 18.07 -5.45
N MET A 124 -16.34 18.25 -6.57
CA MET A 124 -15.07 18.98 -6.59
C MET A 124 -15.24 20.47 -6.36
N ASP A 125 -16.41 21.05 -6.59
CA ASP A 125 -16.69 22.44 -6.22
C ASP A 125 -16.53 22.62 -4.70
N VAL A 126 -17.08 21.69 -3.91
CA VAL A 126 -16.95 21.73 -2.45
C VAL A 126 -15.53 21.40 -2.02
N ILE A 127 -14.92 20.35 -2.58
CA ILE A 127 -13.57 19.91 -2.18
C ILE A 127 -12.52 20.97 -2.53
N SER A 128 -12.60 21.57 -3.72
CA SER A 128 -11.65 22.62 -4.12
C SER A 128 -11.89 23.96 -3.43
N SER A 129 -13.11 24.24 -2.95
CA SER A 129 -13.40 25.46 -2.17
C SER A 129 -12.58 25.56 -0.87
N GLN A 130 -12.07 24.44 -0.36
CA GLN A 130 -11.19 24.42 0.81
C GLN A 130 -9.84 25.09 0.50
N GLY A 131 -9.42 25.14 -0.77
CA GLY A 131 -8.24 25.83 -1.25
C GLY A 131 -6.97 25.45 -0.48
N SER A 132 -6.26 26.45 0.04
CA SER A 132 -5.01 26.26 0.78
C SER A 132 -5.17 25.64 2.18
N SER A 133 -6.39 25.39 2.65
CA SER A 133 -6.59 24.68 3.92
C SER A 133 -6.48 23.17 3.78
N LEU A 134 -6.72 22.63 2.59
CA LEU A 134 -6.70 21.19 2.31
C LEU A 134 -5.27 20.65 2.36
N LEU A 135 -5.04 19.65 3.20
CA LEU A 135 -3.74 19.01 3.44
C LEU A 135 -3.73 17.54 3.03
N SER A 136 -4.84 16.82 3.23
CA SER A 136 -4.97 15.40 2.88
C SER A 136 -6.26 15.14 2.10
N LEU A 137 -6.14 14.43 0.98
CA LEU A 137 -7.26 14.08 0.11
C LEU A 137 -7.18 12.61 -0.29
N ASP A 138 -8.25 11.86 -0.03
CA ASP A 138 -8.45 10.51 -0.54
C ASP A 138 -9.79 10.44 -1.28
N LEU A 139 -9.72 10.22 -2.59
CA LEU A 139 -10.88 10.00 -3.47
C LEU A 139 -10.76 8.64 -4.18
N SER A 140 -10.13 7.67 -3.53
CA SER A 140 -9.97 6.32 -4.10
C SER A 140 -11.32 5.67 -4.42
N ASP A 141 -11.36 4.86 -5.48
CA ASP A 141 -12.54 4.13 -5.95
C ASP A 141 -13.75 5.06 -6.23
N SER A 142 -13.49 6.20 -6.88
CA SER A 142 -14.50 7.19 -7.26
C SER A 142 -14.64 7.34 -8.78
N GLU A 143 -15.76 7.94 -9.20
CA GLU A 143 -16.11 8.20 -10.61
C GLU A 143 -15.55 9.54 -11.12
N ILE A 144 -14.53 10.08 -10.45
CA ILE A 144 -13.90 11.34 -10.84
C ILE A 144 -13.09 11.19 -12.13
N THR A 145 -13.02 12.27 -12.90
CA THR A 145 -12.30 12.33 -14.17
C THR A 145 -11.14 13.34 -14.11
N ASP A 146 -10.50 13.60 -15.25
CA ASP A 146 -9.50 14.66 -15.38
C ASP A 146 -10.01 16.03 -14.93
N ALA A 147 -11.34 16.28 -14.99
CA ALA A 147 -11.93 17.53 -14.52
C ALA A 147 -11.71 17.74 -13.00
N ALA A 148 -11.72 16.69 -12.19
CA ALA A 148 -11.39 16.80 -10.77
C ALA A 148 -9.98 17.31 -10.53
N LEU A 149 -9.00 16.82 -11.29
CA LEU A 149 -7.61 17.27 -11.19
C LEU A 149 -7.43 18.73 -11.65
N VAL A 150 -8.26 19.22 -12.57
CA VAL A 150 -8.29 20.64 -12.94
C VAL A 150 -8.69 21.51 -11.74
N CYS A 151 -9.71 21.10 -10.99
CA CYS A 151 -10.20 21.85 -9.83
C CYS A 151 -9.19 21.85 -8.67
N LEU A 152 -8.44 20.76 -8.49
CA LEU A 152 -7.49 20.61 -7.39
C LEU A 152 -6.18 21.40 -7.57
N LYS A 153 -5.88 21.91 -8.76
CA LYS A 153 -4.60 22.59 -9.04
C LYS A 153 -4.28 23.75 -8.09
N ASP A 154 -5.31 24.40 -7.53
CA ASP A 154 -5.17 25.57 -6.66
C ASP A 154 -5.05 25.19 -5.17
N CYS A 155 -5.23 23.92 -4.82
CA CYS A 155 -5.01 23.35 -3.47
C CYS A 155 -3.52 23.18 -3.18
N SER A 156 -2.77 24.28 -3.23
CA SER A 156 -1.30 24.33 -3.21
C SER A 156 -0.63 23.82 -1.94
N ASN A 157 -1.37 23.70 -0.84
CA ASN A 157 -0.88 23.15 0.44
C ASN A 157 -1.11 21.65 0.59
N LEU A 158 -1.73 21.00 -0.40
CA LEU A 158 -2.00 19.56 -0.35
C LEU A 158 -0.70 18.78 -0.20
N GLN A 159 -0.63 17.97 0.85
CA GLN A 159 0.54 17.17 1.23
C GLN A 159 0.33 15.71 0.88
N GLU A 160 -0.89 15.20 1.06
CA GLU A 160 -1.22 13.80 0.80
C GLU A 160 -2.37 13.71 -0.20
N MET A 161 -2.18 12.94 -1.27
CA MET A 161 -3.22 12.69 -2.27
C MET A 161 -3.27 11.21 -2.65
N THR A 162 -4.46 10.63 -2.52
CA THR A 162 -4.72 9.23 -2.83
C THR A 162 -5.86 9.14 -3.84
N LEU A 163 -5.57 8.58 -5.02
CA LEU A 163 -6.47 8.43 -6.15
C LEU A 163 -6.39 6.99 -6.69
N ASN A 164 -6.46 6.02 -5.77
CA ASN A 164 -6.35 4.61 -6.12
C ASN A 164 -7.62 4.17 -6.84
N TYR A 165 -7.50 3.26 -7.81
CA TYR A 165 -8.66 2.68 -8.51
C TYR A 165 -9.54 3.69 -9.26
N CYS A 166 -9.08 4.93 -9.48
CA CYS A 166 -9.79 5.91 -10.30
C CYS A 166 -9.52 5.63 -11.80
N GLU A 167 -10.36 4.77 -12.41
CA GLU A 167 -10.18 4.32 -13.80
C GLU A 167 -10.50 5.40 -14.85
N SER A 168 -11.23 6.46 -14.47
CA SER A 168 -11.67 7.54 -15.37
C SER A 168 -10.69 8.72 -15.44
N ILE A 169 -9.64 8.73 -14.63
CA ILE A 169 -8.51 9.66 -14.77
C ILE A 169 -7.60 9.14 -15.88
N THR A 170 -7.12 10.05 -16.73
CA THR A 170 -6.19 9.75 -17.82
C THR A 170 -4.84 10.45 -17.60
N GLU A 171 -3.84 10.11 -18.42
CA GLU A 171 -2.53 10.80 -18.41
C GLU A 171 -2.63 12.31 -18.69
N HIS A 172 -3.71 12.78 -19.31
CA HIS A 172 -3.93 14.19 -19.56
C HIS A 172 -4.28 14.95 -18.28
N GLY A 173 -5.12 14.37 -17.41
CA GLY A 173 -5.45 14.94 -16.11
C GLY A 173 -4.22 15.12 -15.21
N LEU A 174 -3.26 14.17 -15.26
CA LEU A 174 -2.03 14.23 -14.45
C LEU A 174 -1.21 15.50 -14.71
N LYS A 175 -1.31 16.13 -15.88
CA LYS A 175 -0.61 17.39 -16.18
C LYS A 175 -0.98 18.51 -15.21
N HIS A 176 -2.15 18.47 -14.59
CA HIS A 176 -2.58 19.45 -13.60
C HIS A 176 -1.91 19.28 -12.24
N ILE A 177 -1.44 18.06 -11.90
CA ILE A 177 -0.62 17.82 -10.70
C ILE A 177 0.66 18.65 -10.77
N ARG A 178 1.32 18.62 -11.94
CA ARG A 178 2.53 19.40 -12.22
C ARG A 178 2.33 20.91 -12.10
N ALA A 179 1.11 21.41 -12.26
CA ALA A 179 0.82 22.84 -12.32
C ALA A 179 0.79 23.50 -10.93
N GLY A 180 0.41 22.78 -9.87
CA GLY A 180 0.16 23.43 -8.57
C GLY A 180 0.38 22.60 -7.31
N LEU A 181 0.53 21.28 -7.40
CA LEU A 181 0.59 20.39 -6.22
C LEU A 181 2.02 20.13 -5.73
N ASN A 182 2.87 21.16 -5.68
CA ASN A 182 4.30 21.03 -5.38
C ASN A 182 4.60 20.75 -3.89
N SER A 183 3.60 20.87 -3.02
CA SER A 183 3.70 20.58 -1.58
C SER A 183 3.48 19.11 -1.25
N LEU A 184 3.13 18.28 -2.23
CA LEU A 184 2.88 16.85 -2.02
C LEU A 184 4.11 16.15 -1.45
N THR A 185 3.91 15.46 -0.32
CA THR A 185 4.85 14.56 0.33
C THR A 185 4.44 13.10 0.16
N SER A 186 3.15 12.81 -0.05
CA SER A 186 2.63 11.47 -0.28
C SER A 186 1.67 11.42 -1.47
N LEU A 187 1.91 10.52 -2.41
CA LEU A 187 1.08 10.34 -3.60
C LEU A 187 0.81 8.86 -3.88
N SER A 188 -0.44 8.51 -4.13
CA SER A 188 -0.85 7.13 -4.42
C SER A 188 -1.81 7.06 -5.62
N PHE A 189 -1.47 6.21 -6.58
CA PHE A 189 -2.25 5.91 -7.80
C PHE A 189 -2.29 4.40 -8.07
N LYS A 190 -2.67 3.60 -7.06
CA LYS A 190 -2.70 2.14 -7.20
C LYS A 190 -3.67 1.72 -8.31
N ARG A 191 -3.23 0.76 -9.12
CA ARG A 191 -4.02 0.17 -10.20
C ARG A 191 -4.64 1.23 -11.11
N SER A 192 -3.89 2.29 -11.39
CA SER A 192 -4.34 3.36 -12.29
C SER A 192 -3.80 3.13 -13.70
N THR A 193 -4.68 3.29 -14.69
CA THR A 193 -4.36 3.28 -16.12
C THR A 193 -3.79 4.63 -16.60
N ALA A 194 -4.00 5.70 -15.82
CA ALA A 194 -3.46 7.04 -16.11
C ALA A 194 -1.93 7.08 -16.02
N ILE A 195 -1.33 6.20 -15.20
CA ILE A 195 0.11 6.18 -14.96
C ILE A 195 0.80 5.41 -16.08
N THR A 196 0.97 6.09 -17.21
CA THR A 196 1.84 5.71 -18.33
C THR A 196 3.25 6.25 -18.14
N ALA A 197 4.20 5.83 -18.97
CA ALA A 197 5.55 6.39 -18.98
C ALA A 197 5.53 7.92 -19.20
N GLU A 198 4.68 8.39 -20.12
CA GLU A 198 4.45 9.79 -20.43
C GLU A 198 3.73 10.53 -19.29
N GLY A 199 2.70 9.91 -18.71
CA GLY A 199 1.94 10.46 -17.58
C GLY A 199 2.82 10.73 -16.35
N MET A 200 3.82 9.88 -16.11
CA MET A 200 4.80 10.05 -15.03
C MET A 200 5.64 11.32 -15.14
N GLN A 201 5.67 12.01 -16.30
CA GLN A 201 6.29 13.33 -16.42
C GLN A 201 5.69 14.34 -15.42
N ALA A 202 4.42 14.17 -15.05
CA ALA A 202 3.75 14.99 -14.06
C ALA A 202 4.42 14.96 -12.68
N PHE A 203 5.11 13.86 -12.33
CA PHE A 203 5.73 13.70 -11.02
C PHE A 203 7.08 14.40 -10.90
N SER A 204 7.70 14.78 -12.02
CA SER A 204 9.06 15.37 -12.05
C SER A 204 9.22 16.67 -11.24
N THR A 205 8.11 17.39 -10.99
CA THR A 205 8.06 18.64 -10.22
C THR A 205 7.81 18.44 -8.72
N LEU A 206 7.44 17.22 -8.30
CA LEU A 206 7.07 16.91 -6.91
C LEU A 206 8.31 16.74 -6.03
N VAL A 207 9.20 17.73 -6.00
CA VAL A 207 10.51 17.66 -5.33
C VAL A 207 10.42 17.46 -3.81
N ASN A 208 9.24 17.65 -3.23
CA ASN A 208 8.94 17.39 -1.82
C ASN A 208 8.41 15.98 -1.54
N LEU A 209 8.24 15.15 -2.58
CA LEU A 209 7.64 13.83 -2.44
C LEU A 209 8.55 12.90 -1.64
N GLU A 210 7.99 12.33 -0.58
CA GLU A 210 8.63 11.37 0.32
C GLU A 210 8.09 9.95 0.08
N LYS A 211 6.82 9.82 -0.32
CA LYS A 211 6.14 8.54 -0.54
C LYS A 211 5.43 8.53 -1.89
N LEU A 212 5.71 7.49 -2.68
CA LEU A 212 5.05 7.25 -3.96
C LEU A 212 4.58 5.81 -4.04
N ASP A 213 3.29 5.61 -4.26
CA ASP A 213 2.68 4.30 -4.43
C ASP A 213 1.99 4.17 -5.80
N LEU A 214 2.57 3.31 -6.64
CA LEU A 214 2.13 3.00 -7.99
C LEU A 214 1.92 1.48 -8.13
N GLU A 215 1.53 0.79 -7.04
CA GLU A 215 1.24 -0.64 -7.09
C GLU A 215 0.27 -0.96 -8.24
N ARG A 216 0.57 -2.01 -9.02
CA ARG A 216 -0.24 -2.51 -10.13
C ARG A 216 -0.47 -1.49 -11.26
N CYS A 217 0.38 -0.48 -11.41
CA CYS A 217 0.39 0.36 -12.62
C CYS A 217 1.13 -0.37 -13.75
N SER A 218 0.40 -0.84 -14.75
CA SER A 218 0.93 -1.77 -15.76
C SER A 218 1.65 -1.08 -16.93
N GLN A 219 1.61 0.24 -17.05
CA GLN A 219 2.12 1.01 -18.19
C GLN A 219 3.30 1.94 -17.87
N ILE A 220 4.03 1.67 -16.78
CA ILE A 220 5.07 2.56 -16.25
C ILE A 220 6.49 2.32 -16.78
N HIS A 221 6.70 1.35 -17.66
CA HIS A 221 8.03 1.06 -18.24
C HIS A 221 8.58 2.28 -18.98
N GLY A 222 9.82 2.68 -18.67
CA GLY A 222 10.46 3.91 -19.16
C GLY A 222 10.11 5.16 -18.35
N GLY A 223 9.02 5.15 -17.58
CA GLY A 223 8.54 6.32 -16.82
C GLY A 223 9.35 6.65 -15.57
N LEU A 224 10.08 5.68 -14.99
CA LEU A 224 10.86 5.91 -13.77
C LEU A 224 11.94 6.99 -13.94
N ILE A 225 12.36 7.31 -15.18
CA ILE A 225 13.29 8.40 -15.46
C ILE A 225 12.82 9.76 -14.90
N HIS A 226 11.51 9.95 -14.81
CA HIS A 226 10.90 11.17 -14.27
C HIS A 226 11.02 11.28 -12.74
N LEU A 227 11.41 10.21 -12.05
CA LEU A 227 11.63 10.21 -10.60
C LEU A 227 13.04 10.66 -10.19
N LYS A 228 13.99 10.75 -11.12
CA LYS A 228 15.42 11.00 -10.83
C LYS A 228 15.68 12.25 -9.96
N GLY A 229 14.83 13.27 -10.07
CA GLY A 229 14.93 14.52 -9.30
C GLY A 229 14.30 14.49 -7.90
N LEU A 230 13.57 13.43 -7.54
CA LEU A 230 12.79 13.33 -6.30
C LEU A 230 13.68 12.89 -5.14
N THR A 231 14.71 13.68 -4.85
CA THR A 231 15.77 13.32 -3.90
C THR A 231 15.29 13.17 -2.46
N LYS A 232 14.09 13.64 -2.11
CA LYS A 232 13.46 13.42 -0.79
C LYS A 232 12.69 12.11 -0.69
N LEU A 233 12.54 11.36 -1.78
CA LEU A 233 11.76 10.12 -1.78
C LEU A 233 12.35 9.10 -0.82
N GLU A 234 11.55 8.69 0.16
CA GLU A 234 11.90 7.73 1.19
C GLU A 234 11.22 6.37 0.96
N SER A 235 10.05 6.35 0.31
CA SER A 235 9.28 5.13 0.06
C SER A 235 8.79 5.08 -1.38
N LEU A 236 9.13 4.01 -2.10
CA LEU A 236 8.63 3.72 -3.44
C LEU A 236 7.98 2.34 -3.48
N ASN A 237 6.69 2.30 -3.77
CA ASN A 237 5.95 1.08 -4.02
C ASN A 237 5.58 0.95 -5.50
N ILE A 238 6.16 -0.05 -6.18
CA ILE A 238 5.87 -0.42 -7.57
C ILE A 238 5.60 -1.93 -7.66
N ARG A 239 4.96 -2.50 -6.64
CA ARG A 239 4.60 -3.92 -6.61
C ARG A 239 3.67 -4.28 -7.76
N CYS A 240 3.83 -5.48 -8.28
CA CYS A 240 3.01 -6.04 -9.36
C CYS A 240 3.05 -5.22 -10.67
N CYS A 241 4.06 -4.37 -10.86
CA CYS A 241 4.31 -3.66 -12.10
C CYS A 241 5.20 -4.52 -13.01
N LYS A 242 4.61 -5.57 -13.59
CA LYS A 242 5.35 -6.57 -14.40
C LYS A 242 6.12 -6.02 -15.61
N CYS A 243 5.77 -4.82 -16.06
CA CYS A 243 6.45 -4.12 -17.15
C CYS A 243 7.81 -3.52 -16.73
N ILE A 244 8.08 -3.38 -15.43
CA ILE A 244 9.34 -2.86 -14.92
C ILE A 244 10.47 -3.87 -15.12
N THR A 245 11.58 -3.37 -15.67
CA THR A 245 12.80 -4.11 -16.01
C THR A 245 14.04 -3.48 -15.36
N ASP A 246 15.20 -4.13 -15.48
CA ASP A 246 16.45 -3.60 -14.94
C ASP A 246 16.86 -2.23 -15.50
N LEU A 247 16.42 -1.89 -16.72
CA LEU A 247 16.70 -0.59 -17.32
C LEU A 247 16.03 0.54 -16.55
N ASP A 248 14.83 0.30 -16.05
CA ASP A 248 14.06 1.26 -15.25
C ASP A 248 14.75 1.56 -13.92
N MET A 249 15.43 0.57 -13.35
CA MET A 249 16.14 0.69 -12.06
C MET A 249 17.28 1.70 -12.09
N LYS A 250 17.85 2.00 -13.27
CA LYS A 250 18.90 3.04 -13.41
C LYS A 250 18.43 4.40 -12.90
N ALA A 251 17.15 4.72 -13.07
CA ALA A 251 16.59 5.98 -12.62
C ALA A 251 16.56 6.12 -11.09
N LEU A 252 16.53 5.00 -10.36
CA LEU A 252 16.46 4.98 -8.90
C LEU A 252 17.82 5.17 -8.22
N THR A 253 18.93 5.00 -8.95
CA THR A 253 20.31 5.08 -8.41
C THR A 253 20.63 6.39 -7.70
N GLY A 254 19.97 7.50 -8.08
CA GLY A 254 20.14 8.82 -7.45
C GLY A 254 19.28 9.06 -6.20
N LEU A 255 18.33 8.18 -5.89
CA LEU A 255 17.37 8.34 -4.79
C LEU A 255 17.97 7.87 -3.45
N THR A 256 19.08 8.48 -3.06
CA THR A 256 19.89 8.06 -1.89
C THR A 256 19.18 8.20 -0.53
N ASN A 257 18.01 8.85 -0.49
CA ASN A 257 17.15 8.92 0.70
C ASN A 257 16.15 7.76 0.82
N LEU A 258 16.08 6.87 -0.17
CA LEU A 258 15.14 5.77 -0.18
C LEU A 258 15.40 4.80 1.00
N LYS A 259 14.37 4.59 1.81
CA LYS A 259 14.34 3.69 2.97
C LYS A 259 13.50 2.45 2.70
N GLU A 260 12.47 2.58 1.86
CA GLU A 260 11.57 1.49 1.51
C GLU A 260 11.43 1.37 -0.02
N LEU A 261 11.68 0.16 -0.53
CA LEU A 261 11.53 -0.18 -1.94
C LEU A 261 10.77 -1.49 -2.09
N GLN A 262 9.56 -1.41 -2.62
CA GLN A 262 8.68 -2.55 -2.84
C GLN A 262 8.60 -2.86 -4.35
N LEU A 263 9.21 -3.97 -4.77
CA LEU A 263 9.38 -4.41 -6.16
C LEU A 263 8.74 -5.78 -6.43
N SER A 264 7.92 -6.31 -5.51
CA SER A 264 7.43 -7.69 -5.63
C SER A 264 6.70 -7.92 -6.96
N ASN A 265 6.93 -9.05 -7.62
CA ASN A 265 6.33 -9.46 -8.88
C ASN A 265 6.64 -8.48 -10.05
N CYS A 266 7.85 -7.92 -10.07
CA CYS A 266 8.40 -7.18 -11.21
C CYS A 266 9.40 -8.04 -11.99
N ASN A 267 9.71 -7.68 -13.23
CA ASN A 267 10.64 -8.43 -14.08
C ASN A 267 12.10 -7.98 -13.87
N ILE A 268 12.50 -7.91 -12.60
CA ILE A 268 13.86 -7.52 -12.16
C ILE A 268 14.75 -8.75 -12.04
N THR A 269 15.98 -8.63 -12.52
CA THR A 269 17.04 -9.65 -12.41
C THR A 269 18.16 -9.20 -11.47
N ASP A 270 19.18 -10.06 -11.30
CA ASP A 270 20.38 -9.73 -10.53
C ASP A 270 21.05 -8.42 -11.00
N PHE A 271 20.98 -8.12 -12.30
CA PHE A 271 21.53 -6.86 -12.84
C PHE A 271 20.77 -5.64 -12.30
N GLY A 272 19.44 -5.67 -12.25
CA GLY A 272 18.64 -4.59 -11.68
C GLY A 272 18.90 -4.38 -10.19
N VAL A 273 19.11 -5.47 -9.43
CA VAL A 273 19.50 -5.39 -8.01
C VAL A 273 20.90 -4.80 -7.85
N SER A 274 21.84 -5.10 -8.75
CA SER A 274 23.20 -4.54 -8.69
C SER A 274 23.24 -3.01 -8.76
N LEU A 275 22.24 -2.39 -9.42
CA LEU A 275 22.10 -0.95 -9.51
C LEU A 275 21.65 -0.33 -8.18
N LEU A 276 21.09 -1.11 -7.25
CA LEU A 276 20.64 -0.63 -5.94
C LEU A 276 21.79 -0.48 -4.93
N ARG A 277 23.01 -0.93 -5.26
CA ARG A 277 24.16 -0.97 -4.34
C ARG A 277 24.47 0.36 -3.63
N GLY A 278 24.19 1.49 -4.28
CA GLY A 278 24.42 2.83 -3.72
C GLY A 278 23.30 3.37 -2.81
N LEU A 279 22.20 2.64 -2.63
CA LEU A 279 21.04 3.06 -1.84
C LEU A 279 21.18 2.62 -0.38
N GLU A 280 22.24 3.08 0.27
CA GLU A 280 22.66 2.62 1.60
C GLU A 280 21.62 2.85 2.70
N LYS A 281 20.64 3.75 2.50
CA LYS A 281 19.57 4.03 3.47
C LYS A 281 18.40 3.06 3.40
N ILE A 282 18.38 2.11 2.46
CA ILE A 282 17.31 1.12 2.37
C ILE A 282 17.27 0.28 3.66
N VAL A 283 16.10 0.26 4.27
CA VAL A 283 15.73 -0.51 5.46
C VAL A 283 14.78 -1.65 5.09
N ILE A 284 13.90 -1.43 4.11
CA ILE A 284 12.90 -2.40 3.66
C ILE A 284 13.06 -2.62 2.16
N LEU A 285 13.38 -3.85 1.77
CA LEU A 285 13.45 -4.27 0.37
C LEU A 285 12.59 -5.51 0.16
N ASN A 286 11.66 -5.44 -0.79
CA ASN A 286 10.82 -6.56 -1.17
C ASN A 286 10.98 -6.87 -2.65
N LEU A 287 11.57 -8.02 -2.93
CA LEU A 287 11.84 -8.57 -4.27
C LEU A 287 11.06 -9.88 -4.51
N GLU A 288 10.02 -10.16 -3.71
CA GLU A 288 9.26 -11.40 -3.85
C GLU A 288 8.75 -11.62 -5.27
N GLY A 289 8.97 -12.80 -5.85
CA GLY A 289 8.50 -13.11 -7.20
C GLY A 289 9.26 -12.41 -8.33
N CYS A 290 10.40 -11.78 -8.05
CA CYS A 290 11.34 -11.29 -9.07
C CYS A 290 12.23 -12.43 -9.59
N ASN A 291 12.81 -12.24 -10.77
CA ASN A 291 13.68 -13.22 -11.42
C ASN A 291 15.15 -13.07 -10.96
N VAL A 292 15.36 -12.98 -9.66
CA VAL A 292 16.68 -12.82 -9.02
C VAL A 292 17.22 -14.17 -8.54
N THR A 293 18.54 -14.33 -8.56
CA THR A 293 19.26 -15.55 -8.14
C THR A 293 20.22 -15.22 -6.99
N THR A 294 21.08 -16.17 -6.60
CA THR A 294 22.10 -15.92 -5.56
C THR A 294 23.17 -14.93 -6.00
N ALA A 295 23.30 -14.65 -7.30
CA ALA A 295 24.23 -13.63 -7.80
C ALA A 295 23.91 -12.21 -7.31
N CYS A 296 22.66 -11.91 -6.95
CA CYS A 296 22.31 -10.60 -6.38
C CYS A 296 22.83 -10.40 -4.94
N LEU A 297 23.22 -11.46 -4.22
CA LEU A 297 23.53 -11.38 -2.78
C LEU A 297 24.75 -10.49 -2.49
N ASP A 298 25.75 -10.48 -3.37
CA ASP A 298 26.90 -9.56 -3.27
C ASP A 298 26.48 -8.08 -3.37
N SER A 299 25.44 -7.79 -4.15
CA SER A 299 24.91 -6.44 -4.28
C SER A 299 24.04 -6.07 -3.09
N LEU A 300 23.24 -7.02 -2.60
CA LEU A 300 22.38 -6.83 -1.43
C LEU A 300 23.20 -6.66 -0.14
N SER A 301 24.35 -7.33 -0.01
CA SER A 301 25.18 -7.23 1.19
C SER A 301 25.76 -5.82 1.41
N ALA A 302 25.83 -5.00 0.36
CA ALA A 302 26.18 -3.58 0.45
C ALA A 302 25.10 -2.72 1.13
N LEU A 303 23.85 -3.20 1.22
CA LEU A 303 22.74 -2.49 1.88
C LEU A 303 22.81 -2.67 3.40
N VAL A 304 23.83 -2.09 4.02
CA VAL A 304 24.18 -2.30 5.43
C VAL A 304 23.09 -1.89 6.45
N ASN A 305 22.10 -1.11 6.02
CA ASN A 305 20.96 -0.68 6.85
C ASN A 305 19.71 -1.56 6.71
N LEU A 306 19.76 -2.59 5.88
CA LEU A 306 18.62 -3.44 5.60
C LEU A 306 18.15 -4.17 6.85
N ALA A 307 16.87 -3.99 7.19
CA ALA A 307 16.22 -4.61 8.35
C ALA A 307 15.14 -5.62 7.94
N TYR A 308 14.53 -5.44 6.76
CA TYR A 308 13.55 -6.33 6.18
C TYR A 308 13.96 -6.64 4.73
N LEU A 309 14.13 -7.92 4.43
CA LEU A 309 14.42 -8.41 3.09
C LEU A 309 13.46 -9.54 2.74
N ASN A 310 12.70 -9.40 1.66
CA ASN A 310 11.89 -10.48 1.12
C ASN A 310 12.39 -10.89 -0.27
N LEU A 311 12.88 -12.13 -0.36
CA LEU A 311 13.37 -12.81 -1.55
C LEU A 311 12.55 -14.10 -1.80
N SER A 312 11.31 -14.14 -1.33
CA SER A 312 10.45 -15.32 -1.54
C SER A 312 10.11 -15.49 -3.01
N ARG A 313 9.87 -16.72 -3.47
CA ARG A 313 9.50 -17.04 -4.86
C ARG A 313 10.52 -16.51 -5.88
N CYS A 314 11.80 -16.56 -5.53
CA CYS A 314 12.91 -16.19 -6.40
C CYS A 314 13.68 -17.45 -6.83
N GLY A 315 14.78 -17.29 -7.57
CA GLY A 315 15.62 -18.38 -8.04
C GLY A 315 16.82 -18.66 -7.13
N LEU A 316 16.70 -18.52 -5.80
CA LEU A 316 17.85 -18.70 -4.91
C LEU A 316 18.18 -20.18 -4.65
N SER A 317 19.48 -20.46 -4.50
CA SER A 317 20.10 -21.70 -4.03
C SER A 317 20.94 -21.42 -2.77
N ASP A 318 21.64 -22.44 -2.24
CA ASP A 318 22.50 -22.28 -1.05
C ASP A 318 23.79 -21.47 -1.32
N GLU A 319 24.17 -21.32 -2.59
CA GLU A 319 25.42 -20.67 -2.98
C GLU A 319 25.40 -19.18 -2.62
N GLY A 320 26.50 -18.66 -2.05
CA GLY A 320 26.62 -17.24 -1.69
C GLY A 320 25.74 -16.80 -0.51
N CYS A 321 24.99 -17.70 0.13
CA CYS A 321 24.14 -17.35 1.28
C CYS A 321 24.94 -16.96 2.54
N ASP A 322 26.25 -17.19 2.57
CA ASP A 322 27.15 -16.65 3.58
C ASP A 322 27.11 -15.11 3.65
N LYS A 323 26.75 -14.46 2.54
CA LYS A 323 26.56 -13.00 2.44
C LYS A 323 25.47 -12.44 3.33
N PHE A 324 24.47 -13.24 3.71
CA PHE A 324 23.45 -12.79 4.67
C PHE A 324 24.06 -12.41 6.04
N SER A 325 25.20 -13.00 6.41
CA SER A 325 25.91 -12.66 7.64
C SER A 325 26.53 -11.26 7.63
N GLU A 326 26.70 -10.65 6.45
CA GLU A 326 27.17 -9.27 6.29
C GLU A 326 26.06 -8.25 6.63
N LEU A 327 24.78 -8.65 6.54
CA LEU A 327 23.59 -7.82 6.82
C LEU A 327 23.30 -7.73 8.33
N LYS A 328 24.20 -7.10 9.07
CA LYS A 328 24.19 -7.05 10.56
C LYS A 328 22.94 -6.41 11.19
N LYS A 329 22.16 -5.65 10.42
CA LYS A 329 20.93 -4.99 10.90
C LYS A 329 19.65 -5.72 10.49
N LEU A 330 19.77 -6.84 9.76
CA LEU A 330 18.65 -7.60 9.26
C LEU A 330 17.88 -8.24 10.43
N LYS A 331 16.57 -8.04 10.45
CA LYS A 331 15.65 -8.55 11.48
C LYS A 331 14.65 -9.54 10.92
N VAL A 332 14.23 -9.29 9.69
CA VAL A 332 13.26 -10.10 8.96
C VAL A 332 13.86 -10.47 7.61
N LEU A 333 13.94 -11.76 7.36
CA LEU A 333 14.35 -12.33 6.08
C LEU A 333 13.25 -13.26 5.61
N SER A 334 12.80 -13.17 4.37
CA SER A 334 11.81 -14.11 3.82
C SER A 334 12.40 -14.79 2.60
N LEU A 335 12.54 -16.12 2.68
CA LEU A 335 13.15 -16.98 1.65
C LEU A 335 12.20 -18.07 1.16
N ALA A 336 10.90 -17.94 1.41
CA ALA A 336 9.92 -18.97 1.08
C ALA A 336 9.90 -19.27 -0.43
N PHE A 337 9.63 -20.52 -0.81
CA PHE A 337 9.53 -20.93 -2.22
C PHE A 337 10.80 -20.65 -3.05
N ASN A 338 11.99 -20.88 -2.50
CA ASN A 338 13.27 -20.94 -3.22
C ASN A 338 13.81 -22.39 -3.24
N ASN A 339 14.97 -22.61 -3.86
CA ASN A 339 15.69 -23.89 -3.88
C ASN A 339 16.82 -23.94 -2.82
N ILE A 340 16.50 -23.50 -1.60
CA ILE A 340 17.42 -23.40 -0.45
C ILE A 340 17.25 -24.62 0.47
N THR A 341 18.35 -25.14 1.00
CA THR A 341 18.41 -26.22 1.99
C THR A 341 18.81 -25.70 3.37
N ASP A 342 18.81 -26.60 4.36
CA ASP A 342 19.19 -26.27 5.74
C ASP A 342 20.67 -25.85 5.89
N ALA A 343 21.50 -25.99 4.85
CA ALA A 343 22.89 -25.52 4.86
C ALA A 343 22.98 -24.01 5.13
N VAL A 344 22.01 -23.23 4.64
CA VAL A 344 21.97 -21.77 4.78
C VAL A 344 21.80 -21.33 6.25
N LEU A 345 21.19 -22.16 7.09
CA LEU A 345 20.89 -21.81 8.49
C LEU A 345 22.14 -21.51 9.33
N VAL A 346 23.31 -22.02 8.93
CA VAL A 346 24.60 -21.72 9.59
C VAL A 346 24.95 -20.23 9.48
N HIS A 347 24.48 -19.56 8.43
CA HIS A 347 24.78 -18.16 8.14
C HIS A 347 23.74 -17.18 8.72
N LEU A 348 22.58 -17.68 9.16
CA LEU A 348 21.44 -16.88 9.61
C LEU A 348 21.38 -16.82 11.15
N LYS A 349 22.33 -16.12 11.78
CA LYS A 349 22.25 -15.82 13.21
C LYS A 349 21.22 -14.72 13.44
N ASP A 350 20.31 -14.92 14.39
CA ASP A 350 19.36 -13.91 14.92
C ASP A 350 18.18 -13.49 14.02
N LEU A 351 17.91 -14.22 12.95
CA LEU A 351 16.87 -13.85 11.98
C LEU A 351 15.51 -14.47 12.27
N SER A 352 14.49 -13.63 12.37
CA SER A 352 13.13 -14.12 12.35
C SER A 352 12.70 -14.43 10.90
N PHE A 353 12.02 -15.57 10.72
CA PHE A 353 11.45 -16.09 9.46
C PHE A 353 12.45 -16.80 8.52
N THR A 354 12.37 -18.13 8.41
CA THR A 354 13.08 -18.91 7.37
C THR A 354 12.27 -20.18 7.08
N LEU A 355 12.26 -20.62 5.81
CA LEU A 355 11.73 -21.92 5.42
C LEU A 355 12.75 -22.98 5.86
N VAL A 356 12.33 -23.94 6.68
CA VAL A 356 13.24 -24.86 7.38
C VAL A 356 12.66 -26.26 7.27
N THR A 357 13.47 -27.27 6.92
CA THR A 357 13.02 -28.67 6.97
C THR A 357 13.19 -29.25 8.38
N ASP A 358 12.67 -30.45 8.65
CA ASP A 358 12.88 -31.15 9.93
C ASP A 358 14.37 -31.24 10.34
N GLY A 359 15.29 -31.36 9.37
CA GLY A 359 16.73 -31.38 9.62
C GLY A 359 17.28 -30.04 10.11
N GLY A 360 16.79 -28.95 9.54
CA GLY A 360 17.17 -27.58 9.88
C GLY A 360 16.60 -27.13 11.22
N LEU A 361 15.40 -27.61 11.59
CA LEU A 361 14.81 -27.33 12.90
C LEU A 361 15.71 -27.79 14.06
N ARG A 362 16.43 -28.91 13.88
CA ARG A 362 17.44 -29.39 14.86
C ARG A 362 18.63 -28.43 14.98
N ARG A 363 19.06 -27.81 13.88
CA ARG A 363 20.17 -26.83 13.86
C ARG A 363 19.74 -25.46 14.41
N LEU A 364 18.47 -25.07 14.24
CA LEU A 364 17.90 -23.85 14.79
C LEU A 364 17.81 -23.83 16.32
N SER A 365 17.76 -25.00 16.97
CA SER A 365 17.76 -25.09 18.44
C SER A 365 18.94 -24.35 19.10
N GLY A 366 20.06 -24.20 18.37
CA GLY A 366 21.27 -23.49 18.80
C GLY A 366 21.26 -21.97 18.62
N LEU A 367 20.28 -21.38 17.90
CA LEU A 367 20.20 -19.94 17.70
C LEU A 367 19.48 -19.28 18.89
N THR A 368 20.21 -18.48 19.66
CA THR A 368 19.72 -17.91 20.93
C THR A 368 18.93 -16.61 20.78
N SER A 369 18.99 -15.94 19.62
CA SER A 369 18.36 -14.62 19.45
C SER A 369 17.21 -14.58 18.41
N LEU A 370 16.78 -15.75 17.93
CA LEU A 370 15.63 -15.90 17.03
C LEU A 370 14.33 -15.50 17.75
N LYS A 371 13.53 -14.57 17.21
CA LYS A 371 12.29 -14.08 17.86
C LYS A 371 10.99 -14.61 17.26
N SER A 372 10.99 -14.99 15.98
CA SER A 372 9.81 -15.46 15.25
C SER A 372 10.24 -16.40 14.14
N LEU A 373 9.53 -17.49 13.93
CA LEU A 373 9.85 -18.48 12.90
C LEU A 373 8.57 -18.83 12.15
N ASN A 374 8.59 -18.74 10.82
CA ASN A 374 7.46 -19.14 9.98
C ASN A 374 7.85 -20.37 9.19
N LEU A 375 7.03 -21.39 9.33
CA LEU A 375 7.32 -22.75 8.93
C LEU A 375 6.37 -23.10 7.77
N ASP A 376 6.92 -23.47 6.61
CA ASP A 376 6.10 -23.99 5.49
C ASP A 376 5.63 -25.40 5.86
N ALA A 377 4.32 -25.56 6.02
CA ALA A 377 3.71 -26.81 6.48
C ALA A 377 3.97 -28.01 5.55
N ARG A 378 4.49 -27.80 4.33
CA ARG A 378 4.70 -28.88 3.35
C ARG A 378 5.95 -29.73 3.61
N GLN A 379 6.90 -29.28 4.43
CA GLN A 379 8.20 -29.97 4.62
C GLN A 379 8.58 -30.20 6.08
N ILE A 380 7.65 -29.96 7.00
CA ILE A 380 7.87 -30.07 8.44
C ILE A 380 6.91 -31.10 9.01
N THR A 381 7.46 -32.15 9.63
CA THR A 381 6.68 -33.17 10.33
C THR A 381 6.68 -32.90 11.84
N ASP A 382 5.84 -33.63 12.57
CA ASP A 382 5.82 -33.62 14.04
C ASP A 382 7.22 -33.89 14.64
N THR A 383 8.07 -34.63 13.92
CA THR A 383 9.45 -34.94 14.32
C THR A 383 10.36 -33.71 14.33
N GLY A 384 10.17 -32.79 13.37
CA GLY A 384 10.90 -31.53 13.34
C GLY A 384 10.36 -30.53 14.35
N LEU A 385 9.03 -30.46 14.52
CA LEU A 385 8.40 -29.62 15.55
C LEU A 385 8.81 -30.05 16.96
N ALA A 386 8.96 -31.36 17.21
CA ALA A 386 9.47 -31.89 18.47
C ALA A 386 10.86 -31.34 18.84
N ALA A 387 11.71 -31.02 17.85
CA ALA A 387 13.03 -30.44 18.09
C ALA A 387 12.99 -28.97 18.58
N LEU A 388 11.85 -28.28 18.43
CA LEU A 388 11.64 -26.90 18.88
C LEU A 388 11.03 -26.79 20.29
N THR A 389 10.55 -27.89 20.88
CA THR A 389 9.75 -27.90 22.12
C THR A 389 10.45 -27.39 23.39
N SER A 390 11.74 -27.02 23.33
CA SER A 390 12.49 -26.49 24.47
C SER A 390 12.55 -24.96 24.58
N LYS A 391 11.97 -24.19 23.63
CA LYS A 391 12.05 -22.72 23.62
C LYS A 391 10.75 -22.04 23.18
N ALA A 392 10.45 -20.87 23.78
CA ALA A 392 9.29 -20.05 23.48
C ALA A 392 9.51 -19.23 22.19
N PHE A 393 9.24 -19.83 21.03
CA PHE A 393 9.13 -19.11 19.76
C PHE A 393 7.68 -18.82 19.42
N ILE A 394 7.39 -17.69 18.78
CA ILE A 394 6.11 -17.49 18.08
C ILE A 394 6.23 -18.18 16.72
N ILE A 395 5.54 -19.31 16.57
CA ILE A 395 5.49 -20.09 15.33
C ILE A 395 4.24 -19.68 14.57
N TYR A 396 4.41 -19.20 13.34
CA TYR A 396 3.32 -19.05 12.40
C TYR A 396 3.37 -20.23 11.42
N LEU A 397 2.28 -20.99 11.34
CA LEU A 397 2.08 -22.03 10.33
C LEU A 397 1.28 -21.41 9.19
N LEU A 398 1.86 -21.35 7.99
CA LEU A 398 1.20 -21.01 6.72
C LEU A 398 1.19 -22.25 5.83
#